data_AF-A0A366HNL3-F1
#
_entry.id   AF-A0A366HNL3-F1
#
_cell.length_a   1.000
_cell.length_b   1.000
_cell.length_c   1.000
_cell.angle_alpha   90.00
_cell.angle_beta   90.00
_cell.angle_gamma   90.00
#
_symmetry.space_group_name_H-M   'P 1'
#
loop_
_entity.id
_entity.type
_entity.pdbx_description
1 polymer ?
#
loop_
_entity_poly.entity_id
_entity_poly.type
_entity_poly.pdbx_seq_one_letter_code
_entity_poly.pdbx_strand_id
1 'polypeptide(L)'
;MEIEVTLGLDERGEPEEFTSDLFPLFPFTHYSHLGSQGLPTVGTVITPGMVLVGKIGTSAAYGKERMWTKLEYYALSFEELHAQFAHLFVDRSVYADESTSGVVKAASMQETASGQLVARVVMEKE
;
A
#
# COMPACT_ATOMS: atom_id res chain seq x y z
N MET A 1 -0.74 -21.02 -1.60
CA MET A 1 -1.84 -20.09 -1.28
C MET A 1 -1.75 -18.92 -2.23
N GLU A 2 -2.89 -18.39 -2.65
CA GLU A 2 -2.95 -17.33 -3.65
C GLU A 2 -3.95 -16.27 -3.21
N ILE A 3 -3.56 -15.01 -3.39
CA ILE A 3 -4.33 -13.84 -2.99
C ILE A 3 -4.38 -12.91 -4.20
N GLU A 4 -5.60 -12.54 -4.58
CA GLU A 4 -5.87 -11.57 -5.64
C GLU A 4 -6.55 -10.34 -5.02
N VAL A 5 -6.03 -9.17 -5.37
CA VAL A 5 -6.48 -7.89 -4.85
C VAL A 5 -6.78 -6.97 -6.01
N THR A 6 -7.94 -6.31 -5.97
CA THR A 6 -8.36 -5.32 -6.96
C THR A 6 -8.39 -3.91 -6.35
N LEU A 7 -8.35 -2.92 -7.24
CA LEU A 7 -8.56 -1.51 -6.89
C LEU A 7 -10.05 -1.22 -6.76
N GLY A 8 -10.40 -0.51 -5.69
CA GLY A 8 -11.71 0.09 -5.49
C GLY A 8 -11.72 1.57 -5.85
N LEU A 9 -12.65 2.29 -5.25
CA LEU A 9 -12.74 3.75 -5.32
C LEU A 9 -12.45 4.34 -3.94
N ASP A 10 -11.81 5.51 -3.92
CA ASP A 10 -11.55 6.27 -2.71
C ASP A 10 -12.76 7.14 -2.28
N GLU A 11 -12.58 8.00 -1.27
CA GLU A 11 -13.65 8.86 -0.75
C GLU A 11 -14.11 9.95 -1.73
N ARG A 12 -13.34 10.21 -2.78
CA ARG A 12 -13.64 11.16 -3.85
C ARG A 12 -14.25 10.47 -5.08
N GLY A 13 -14.38 9.14 -5.04
CA GLY A 13 -14.83 8.34 -6.18
C GLY A 13 -13.75 8.17 -7.25
N GLU A 14 -12.49 8.48 -6.93
CA GLU A 14 -11.34 8.26 -7.81
C GLU A 14 -10.79 6.84 -7.61
N PRO A 15 -10.17 6.22 -8.63
CA PRO A 15 -9.55 4.90 -8.46
C PRO A 15 -8.47 4.91 -7.37
N GLU A 16 -8.49 3.89 -6.50
CA GLU A 16 -7.37 3.61 -5.61
C GLU A 16 -6.10 3.28 -6.42
N GLU A 17 -4.93 3.38 -5.80
CA GLU A 17 -3.64 3.09 -6.43
C GLU A 17 -2.87 2.02 -5.67
N PHE A 18 -2.30 1.06 -6.41
CA PHE A 18 -1.27 0.19 -5.85
C PHE A 18 0.03 0.97 -5.72
N THR A 19 0.64 0.94 -4.53
CA THR A 19 1.85 1.71 -4.28
C THR A 19 2.70 1.07 -3.19
N SER A 20 4.00 1.30 -3.28
CA SER A 20 4.94 1.05 -2.18
C SER A 20 5.22 2.31 -1.37
N ASP A 21 4.72 3.47 -1.78
CA ASP A 21 4.84 4.69 -1.01
C ASP A 21 3.59 4.90 -0.18
N LEU A 22 3.63 4.41 1.06
CA LEU A 22 2.57 4.61 2.06
C LEU A 22 2.89 5.80 2.98
N PHE A 23 3.83 6.65 2.61
CA PHE A 23 4.12 7.86 3.36
C PHE A 23 3.01 8.91 3.16
N PRO A 24 2.52 9.59 4.21
CA PRO A 24 3.00 9.58 5.59
C PRO A 24 2.13 8.68 6.50
N LEU A 25 1.28 7.81 5.95
CA LEU A 25 0.38 6.95 6.75
C LEU A 25 1.19 6.04 7.68
N PHE A 26 2.29 5.48 7.18
CA PHE A 26 3.18 4.60 7.93
C PHE A 26 4.65 4.98 7.71
N PRO A 27 5.54 4.65 8.65
CA PRO A 27 6.97 4.80 8.43
C PRO A 27 7.48 3.72 7.46
N PHE A 28 8.56 4.01 6.72
CA PHE A 28 9.12 3.12 5.68
C PHE A 28 9.36 1.69 6.15
N THR A 29 9.72 1.48 7.41
CA THR A 29 9.95 0.16 8.00
C THR A 29 8.73 -0.77 7.95
N HIS A 30 7.51 -0.24 7.85
CA HIS A 30 6.28 -1.04 7.77
C HIS A 30 6.06 -1.66 6.38
N TYR A 31 6.66 -1.08 5.34
CA TYR A 31 6.41 -1.47 3.95
C TYR A 31 7.69 -1.61 3.12
N SER A 32 8.86 -1.63 3.78
CA SER A 32 10.17 -1.72 3.11
C SER A 32 10.38 -3.00 2.30
N HIS A 33 9.58 -4.04 2.53
CA HIS A 33 9.61 -5.29 1.77
C HIS A 33 8.79 -5.23 0.47
N LEU A 34 7.99 -4.17 0.27
CA LEU A 34 7.28 -3.94 -0.97
C LEU A 34 8.23 -3.38 -2.04
N GLY A 35 8.15 -3.94 -3.25
CA GLY A 35 8.75 -3.37 -4.45
C GLY A 35 7.91 -2.25 -5.03
N SER A 36 8.40 -1.61 -6.10
CA SER A 36 7.84 -0.38 -6.67
C SER A 36 6.33 -0.39 -6.99
N GLN A 37 5.74 -1.56 -7.24
CA GLN A 37 4.32 -1.71 -7.54
C GLN A 37 3.43 -1.96 -6.30
N GLY A 38 3.95 -1.80 -5.08
CA GLY A 38 3.21 -2.12 -3.86
C GLY A 38 3.04 -3.62 -3.60
N LEU A 39 3.82 -4.45 -4.29
CA LEU A 39 3.83 -5.91 -4.14
C LEU A 39 5.06 -6.36 -3.36
N PRO A 40 4.98 -7.44 -2.57
CA PRO A 40 6.10 -7.90 -1.78
C PRO A 40 7.14 -8.55 -2.68
N THR A 41 8.41 -8.41 -2.32
CA THR A 41 9.51 -9.05 -3.06
C THR A 41 9.45 -10.57 -2.93
N VAL A 42 9.73 -11.31 -4.00
CA VAL A 42 9.81 -12.78 -3.96
C VAL A 42 10.88 -13.23 -2.96
N GLY A 43 10.55 -14.24 -2.15
CA GLY A 43 11.39 -14.73 -1.06
C GLY A 43 11.17 -14.02 0.28
N THR A 44 10.41 -12.93 0.31
CA THR A 44 10.02 -12.26 1.57
C THR A 44 9.21 -13.21 2.44
N VAL A 45 9.56 -13.27 3.72
CA VAL A 45 8.74 -13.92 4.75
C VAL A 45 7.70 -12.92 5.24
N ILE A 46 6.42 -13.23 5.03
CA ILE A 46 5.29 -12.42 5.45
C ILE A 46 4.71 -13.00 6.74
N THR A 47 4.61 -12.16 7.76
CA THR A 47 4.03 -12.50 9.06
C THR A 47 2.73 -11.72 9.28
N PRO A 48 1.82 -12.20 10.15
CA PRO A 48 0.57 -11.50 10.43
C PRO A 48 0.82 -10.04 10.86
N GLY A 49 0.02 -9.12 10.32
CA GLY A 49 0.13 -7.68 10.52
C GLY A 49 1.05 -6.95 9.54
N MET A 50 1.84 -7.66 8.73
CA MET A 50 2.63 -7.02 7.66
C MET A 50 1.73 -6.64 6.47
N VAL A 51 2.09 -5.56 5.77
CA VAL A 51 1.43 -5.17 4.52
C VAL A 51 1.72 -6.23 3.46
N LEU A 52 0.70 -6.91 2.96
CA LEU A 52 0.85 -7.86 1.87
C LEU A 52 0.78 -7.18 0.51
N VAL A 53 -0.15 -6.24 0.32
CA VAL A 53 -0.27 -5.42 -0.89
C VAL A 53 -0.50 -3.98 -0.48
N GLY A 54 0.41 -3.09 -0.85
CA GLY A 54 0.29 -1.66 -0.58
C GLY A 54 -0.72 -1.01 -1.50
N LYS A 55 -1.70 -0.32 -0.91
CA LYS A 55 -2.76 0.35 -1.64
C LYS A 55 -3.19 1.61 -0.91
N ILE A 56 -3.34 2.71 -1.65
CA ILE A 56 -3.71 4.01 -1.10
C ILE A 56 -4.87 4.61 -1.90
N GLY A 57 -5.70 5.37 -1.21
CA GLY A 57 -6.68 6.26 -1.83
C GLY A 57 -6.55 7.67 -1.28
N THR A 58 -7.30 8.61 -1.84
CA THR A 58 -7.35 9.98 -1.34
C THR A 58 -8.62 10.23 -0.51
N SER A 59 -8.47 11.00 0.56
CA SER A 59 -9.61 11.41 1.40
C SER A 59 -10.42 12.51 0.73
N ALA A 60 -11.61 12.80 1.26
CA ALA A 60 -12.42 13.94 0.82
C ALA A 60 -11.74 15.32 0.98
N ALA A 61 -10.70 15.42 1.82
CA ALA A 61 -9.89 16.63 2.06
C ALA A 61 -8.76 16.81 1.03
N TYR A 62 -8.35 15.73 0.36
CA TYR A 62 -7.28 15.75 -0.62
C TYR A 62 -7.58 16.72 -1.78
N GLY A 63 -6.61 17.56 -2.14
CA GLY A 63 -6.76 18.60 -3.15
C GLY A 63 -7.52 19.86 -2.71
N LYS A 64 -8.18 19.83 -1.53
CA LYS A 64 -8.78 21.02 -0.89
C LYS A 64 -7.84 21.62 0.15
N GLU A 65 -7.16 20.75 0.88
CA GLU A 65 -6.14 21.13 1.85
C GLU A 65 -4.74 21.13 1.23
N ARG A 66 -3.81 21.82 1.89
CA ARG A 66 -2.45 22.01 1.41
C ARG A 66 -1.63 20.74 1.61
N MET A 67 -0.94 20.30 0.56
CA MET A 67 0.09 19.26 0.65
C MET A 67 1.41 19.81 1.20
N TRP A 68 2.22 18.97 1.83
CA TRP A 68 3.57 19.36 2.23
C TRP A 68 4.38 19.87 1.04
N THR A 69 5.25 20.84 1.30
CA THR A 69 6.27 21.29 0.36
C THR A 69 7.47 20.35 0.39
N LYS A 70 8.33 20.45 -0.62
CA LYS A 70 9.59 19.70 -0.65
C LYS A 70 10.49 20.01 0.55
N LEU A 71 10.49 21.26 1.05
CA LEU A 71 11.29 21.63 2.21
C LEU A 71 10.74 20.96 3.49
N GLU A 72 9.43 20.99 3.70
CA GLU A 72 8.80 20.32 4.85
C GLU A 72 9.04 18.82 4.84
N TYR A 73 8.95 18.18 3.67
CA TYR A 73 9.24 16.75 3.53
C TYR A 73 10.64 16.34 4.03
N TYR A 74 11.64 17.20 3.85
CA TYR A 74 13.02 16.94 4.31
C TYR A 74 13.33 17.49 5.71
N ALA A 75 12.58 18.50 6.17
CA ALA A 75 12.88 19.20 7.41
C ALA A 75 12.11 18.63 8.62
N LEU A 76 10.89 18.15 8.39
CA LEU A 76 10.01 17.64 9.45
C LEU A 76 10.27 16.16 9.73
N SER A 77 10.00 15.73 10.95
CA SER A 77 10.01 14.32 11.32
C SER A 77 8.84 13.57 10.67
N PHE A 78 8.91 12.23 10.67
CA PHE A 78 7.79 11.40 10.22
C PHE A 78 6.53 11.70 11.04
N GLU A 79 6.64 11.82 12.36
CA GLU A 79 5.51 12.08 13.26
C GLU A 79 4.86 13.44 12.96
N GLU A 80 5.66 14.46 12.66
CA GLU A 80 5.15 15.78 12.29
C GLU A 80 4.44 15.75 10.93
N LEU A 81 5.00 15.04 9.94
CA LEU A 81 4.39 14.87 8.62
C LEU A 81 3.11 14.02 8.70
N HIS A 82 3.12 12.96 9.49
CA HIS A 82 1.97 12.12 9.75
C HIS A 82 0.84 12.93 10.40
N ALA A 83 1.13 13.63 11.50
CA ALA A 83 0.14 14.42 12.22
C ALA A 83 -0.49 15.54 11.37
N GLN A 84 0.27 16.12 10.44
CA GLN A 84 -0.20 17.23 9.61
C GLN A 84 -0.85 16.81 8.29
N PHE A 85 -0.53 15.64 7.74
CA PHE A 85 -0.90 15.31 6.36
C PHE A 85 -1.43 13.89 6.16
N ALA A 86 -1.33 12.98 7.14
CA ALA A 86 -1.81 11.60 6.96
C ALA A 86 -3.32 11.53 6.69
N HIS A 87 -4.11 12.45 7.27
CA HIS A 87 -5.55 12.50 7.04
C HIS A 87 -5.95 12.81 5.59
N LEU A 88 -5.02 13.30 4.77
CA LEU A 88 -5.26 13.52 3.34
C LEU A 88 -5.35 12.20 2.57
N PHE A 89 -4.82 11.11 3.11
CA PHE A 89 -4.75 9.81 2.47
C PHE A 89 -5.57 8.78 3.23
N VAL A 90 -5.98 7.73 2.53
CA VAL A 90 -6.72 6.61 3.11
C VAL A 90 -5.92 5.34 2.85
N ASP A 91 -5.57 4.64 3.92
CA ASP A 91 -4.98 3.32 3.80
C ASP A 91 -6.03 2.33 3.30
N ARG A 92 -5.73 1.67 2.18
CA ARG A 92 -6.53 0.62 1.58
C ARG A 92 -5.72 -0.66 1.39
N SER A 93 -4.54 -0.72 1.99
CA SER A 93 -3.61 -1.84 1.87
C SER A 93 -4.24 -3.13 2.39
N VAL A 94 -3.80 -4.24 1.82
CA VAL A 94 -4.15 -5.57 2.31
C VAL A 94 -3.07 -6.02 3.26
N TYR A 95 -3.46 -6.40 4.47
CA TYR A 95 -2.57 -6.88 5.50
C TYR A 95 -2.65 -8.40 5.60
N ALA A 96 -1.52 -9.02 5.89
CA ALA A 96 -1.48 -10.44 6.18
C ALA A 96 -2.14 -10.73 7.54
N ASP A 97 -2.91 -11.80 7.58
CA ASP A 97 -3.44 -12.43 8.77
C ASP A 97 -2.78 -13.80 9.00
N GLU A 98 -3.23 -14.55 10.01
CA GLU A 98 -2.71 -15.89 10.28
C GLU A 98 -2.88 -16.85 9.08
N SER A 99 -3.95 -16.67 8.31
CA SER A 99 -4.25 -17.52 7.16
C SER A 99 -3.38 -17.20 5.96
N THR A 100 -2.91 -15.95 5.84
CA THR A 100 -2.18 -15.33 4.73
C THR A 100 -0.71 -15.02 5.07
N SER A 101 -0.12 -15.80 5.97
CA SER A 101 1.31 -15.77 6.29
C SER A 101 2.12 -16.84 5.54
N GLY A 102 3.43 -16.62 5.40
CA GLY A 102 4.35 -17.56 4.75
C GLY A 102 5.38 -16.86 3.85
N VAL A 103 6.01 -17.63 2.96
CA VAL A 103 7.05 -17.13 2.05
C VAL A 103 6.46 -16.77 0.70
N VAL A 104 6.72 -15.56 0.20
CA VAL A 104 6.30 -15.12 -1.13
C VAL A 104 7.07 -15.90 -2.20
N LYS A 105 6.35 -16.63 -3.06
CA LYS A 105 6.93 -17.39 -4.19
C LYS A 105 6.78 -16.65 -5.52
N ALA A 106 5.71 -15.88 -5.67
CA ALA A 106 5.50 -15.02 -6.82
C ALA A 106 4.64 -13.82 -6.42
N ALA A 107 4.91 -12.67 -7.03
CA ALA A 107 4.06 -11.49 -6.95
C ALA A 107 4.04 -10.79 -8.31
N SER A 108 2.86 -10.48 -8.83
CA SER A 108 2.71 -9.83 -10.14
C SER A 108 1.43 -8.98 -10.23
N MET A 109 1.45 -8.01 -11.14
CA MET A 109 0.26 -7.28 -11.58
C MET A 109 -0.26 -7.88 -12.88
N GLN A 110 -1.56 -8.05 -12.99
CA GLN A 110 -2.23 -8.52 -14.20
C GLN A 110 -3.38 -7.59 -14.54
N GLU A 111 -3.53 -7.28 -15.82
CA GLU A 111 -4.70 -6.57 -16.32
C GLU A 111 -5.74 -7.60 -16.77
N THR A 112 -6.97 -7.51 -16.27
CA THR A 112 -8.06 -8.38 -16.68
C THR A 112 -8.52 -8.03 -18.10
N ALA A 113 -9.32 -8.91 -18.72
CA ALA A 113 -9.95 -8.63 -20.00
C ALA A 113 -10.85 -7.38 -20.01
N SER A 114 -11.28 -6.90 -18.83
CA SER A 114 -12.05 -5.66 -18.68
C SER A 114 -11.18 -4.42 -18.43
N GLY A 115 -9.85 -4.54 -18.50
CA GLY A 115 -8.91 -3.44 -18.24
C GLY A 115 -8.68 -3.14 -16.76
N GLN A 116 -9.12 -4.02 -15.85
CA GLN A 116 -8.92 -3.82 -14.41
C GLN A 116 -7.56 -4.37 -13.98
N LEU A 117 -6.78 -3.58 -13.25
CA LEU A 117 -5.52 -4.03 -12.68
C LEU A 117 -5.76 -4.88 -11.42
N VAL A 118 -5.12 -6.04 -11.36
CA VAL A 118 -5.21 -7.02 -10.27
C VAL A 118 -3.81 -7.34 -9.76
N ALA A 119 -3.60 -7.15 -8.47
CA ALA A 119 -2.42 -7.61 -7.75
C ALA A 119 -2.58 -9.08 -7.38
N ARG A 120 -1.63 -9.92 -7.75
CA ARG A 120 -1.62 -11.35 -7.42
C ARG A 120 -0.37 -11.68 -6.62
N VAL A 121 -0.56 -12.30 -5.46
CA VAL A 121 0.51 -12.78 -4.59
C VAL A 121 0.33 -14.26 -4.30
N VAL A 122 1.36 -15.05 -4.59
CA VAL A 122 1.41 -16.49 -4.33
C VAL A 122 2.38 -16.74 -3.19
N MET A 123 1.90 -17.39 -2.14
CA MET A 123 2.66 -17.71 -0.93
C MET A 123 2.67 -19.21 -0.65
N GLU A 124 3.78 -19.67 -0.09
CA GLU A 124 3.92 -21.01 0.48
C GLU A 124 3.83 -20.89 2.00
N LYS A 125 2.93 -21.68 2.61
CA LYS A 125 2.84 -21.75 4.07
C LYS A 125 4.07 -22.48 4.61
N GLU A 126 4.61 -21.97 5.71
CA GLU A 126 5.57 -22.71 6.54
C GLU A 126 4.86 -23.75 7.41
#